data_AF-A0A534CBV1-F1
#
_entry.id   AF-A0A534CBV1-F1
#
_cell.length_a   1.000
_cell.length_b   1.000
_cell.length_c   1.000
_cell.angle_alpha   90.00
_cell.angle_beta   90.00
_cell.angle_gamma   90.00
#
_symmetry.space_group_name_H-M   'P 1'
#
loop_
_entity.id
_entity.type
_entity.pdbx_description
1 polymer ?
#
loop_
_entity_poly.entity_id
_entity_poly.type
_entity_poly.pdbx_seq_one_letter_code
_entity_poly.pdbx_strand_id
1 'polypeptide(L)' 'MRKAPRVTVRDERRAGGYPAAATEAAKRDTVYVGRIREYLAPDRGLNLWIVADNVRKRAAKNTVQTAEALAQRPI' A
#
# COMPACT_ATOMS: atom_id res chain seq x y z
N MET A 1 -5.69 4.77 7.51
CA MET A 1 -4.58 3.93 6.99
C MET A 1 -4.08 2.87 7.97
N ARG A 2 -3.81 3.16 9.24
CA ARG A 2 -3.25 2.17 10.20
C ARG A 2 -4.14 0.94 10.50
N LYS A 3 -5.44 1.02 10.21
CA LYS A 3 -6.40 -0.07 10.40
C LYS A 3 -6.62 -0.94 9.15
N ALA A 4 -6.02 -0.57 8.01
CA ALA A 4 -6.19 -1.33 6.77
C ALA A 4 -5.24 -2.55 6.77
N PRO A 5 -5.73 -3.76 6.47
CA PRO A 5 -4.90 -4.95 6.47
C PRO A 5 -3.76 -4.81 5.45
N ARG A 6 -2.54 -5.19 5.88
CA ARG A 6 -1.30 -5.16 5.06
C ARG A 6 -0.84 -3.76 4.62
N VAL A 7 -1.31 -2.69 5.26
CA VAL A 7 -0.84 -1.31 5.03
C VAL A 7 0.02 -0.85 6.19
N THR A 8 1.27 -0.47 5.91
CA THR A 8 2.21 0.09 6.90
C THR A 8 2.54 1.54 6.53
N VAL A 9 2.39 2.45 7.50
CA VAL A 9 2.79 3.86 7.32
C VAL A 9 4.25 4.02 7.76
N ARG A 10 5.11 4.47 6.86
CA ARG A 10 6.52 4.81 7.12
C ARG A 10 6.80 6.21 6.59
N ASP A 11 6.82 7.18 7.51
CA ASP A 11 6.91 8.59 7.17
C ASP A 11 7.75 9.36 8.18
N GLU A 12 9.03 9.04 8.24
CA GLU A 12 10.00 9.77 9.04
C GLU A 12 10.65 10.84 8.17
N ARG A 13 10.65 12.10 8.62
CA ARG A 13 11.22 13.24 7.88
C ARG A 13 12.75 13.30 8.01
N ARG A 14 13.42 12.18 7.69
CA ARG A 14 14.89 12.00 7.68
C ARG A 14 15.31 11.23 6.43
N ALA A 15 16.59 11.30 6.07
CA ALA A 15 17.14 10.50 4.98
C ALA A 15 16.87 9.00 5.23
N GLY A 16 16.29 8.30 4.26
CA GLY A 16 15.86 6.89 4.40
C GLY A 16 14.60 6.67 5.25
N GLY A 17 13.93 7.74 5.68
CA GLY A 17 12.73 7.70 6.51
C GLY A 17 11.42 7.43 5.76
N TYR A 18 11.47 7.30 4.44
CA TYR A 18 10.35 7.00 3.54
C TYR A 18 10.62 5.71 2.76
N PRO A 19 9.57 4.97 2.36
CA PRO A 19 9.73 3.66 1.73
C PRO A 19 10.33 3.79 0.32
N ALA A 20 11.28 2.92 0.01
CA ALA A 20 11.85 2.75 -1.31
C ALA A 20 11.50 1.36 -1.89
N ALA A 21 11.29 1.31 -3.20
CA ALA A 21 10.81 0.10 -3.87
C ALA A 21 11.80 -1.08 -3.76
N ALA A 22 13.10 -0.79 -3.89
CA ALA A 22 14.15 -1.81 -3.88
C ALA A 22 14.35 -2.47 -2.50
N THR A 23 14.10 -1.74 -1.41
CA THR A 23 14.46 -2.14 -0.04
C THR A 23 13.24 -2.53 0.80
N GLU A 24 12.13 -1.81 0.70
CA GLU A 24 10.97 -2.04 1.57
C GLU A 24 9.94 -2.96 0.95
N ALA A 25 9.69 -2.83 -0.36
CA ALA A 25 8.61 -3.56 -1.02
C ALA A 25 9.02 -4.91 -1.58
N ALA A 26 10.22 -5.04 -2.15
CA ALA A 26 10.64 -6.26 -2.84
C ALA A 26 10.40 -7.54 -1.99
N LYS A 27 9.71 -8.51 -2.59
CA LYS A 27 9.33 -9.81 -2.02
C LYS A 27 8.36 -9.75 -0.84
N ARG A 28 7.77 -8.61 -0.49
CA ARG A 28 6.79 -8.47 0.61
C ARG A 28 5.37 -8.23 0.10
N ASP A 29 4.40 -8.72 0.87
CA ASP A 29 2.96 -8.48 0.61
C ASP A 29 2.45 -7.15 1.21
N THR A 30 3.31 -6.46 1.96
CA THR A 30 3.00 -5.20 2.65
C THR A 30 3.01 -4.04 1.66
N VAL A 31 1.97 -3.20 1.73
CA VAL A 31 1.94 -1.90 1.06
C VAL A 31 2.47 -0.84 2.01
N TYR A 32 3.47 -0.09 1.58
CA TYR A 32 4.04 1.00 2.36
C TYR A 32 3.51 2.34 1.87
N VAL A 33 3.17 3.21 2.81
CA VAL A 33 2.73 4.59 2.54
C VAL A 33 3.59 5.57 3.33
N GLY A 34 4.09 6.63 2.68
CA GLY A 34 4.87 7.69 3.32
C GLY A 34 4.68 9.03 2.62
N ARG A 35 5.48 10.04 3.00
CA ARG A 35 5.45 11.41 2.45
C ARG A 35 4.06 12.05 2.50
N ILE A 36 3.30 11.76 3.56
CA ILE A 36 1.93 12.20 3.75
C ILE A 36 1.95 13.69 4.07
N ARG A 37 1.37 14.49 3.19
CA ARG A 37 1.32 15.96 3.34
C ARG A 37 0.11 16.54 2.63
N GLU A 38 -0.38 17.66 3.13
CA GLU A 38 -1.44 18.41 2.48
C GLU A 38 -1.00 18.91 1.09
N TYR A 39 -1.96 19.02 0.19
CA TYR A 39 -1.74 19.63 -1.12
C TYR A 39 -1.78 21.16 -1.01
N LEU A 40 -1.06 21.83 -1.91
CA LEU A 40 -0.87 23.28 -1.87
C LEU A 40 -2.09 24.07 -2.39
N ALA A 41 -3.04 23.44 -3.07
CA ALA A 41 -4.27 24.08 -3.54
C ALA A 41 -5.44 23.84 -2.56
N PRO A 42 -6.46 24.72 -2.56
CA PRO A 42 -7.53 24.64 -1.59
C PRO A 42 -8.50 23.47 -1.87
N ASP A 43 -9.12 23.04 -0.78
CA ASP A 43 -10.02 21.90 -0.56
C ASP A 43 -9.41 20.48 -0.58
N ARG A 44 -9.09 20.00 0.63
CA ARG A 44 -8.95 18.58 1.04
C ARG A 44 -7.98 17.70 0.23
N GLY A 45 -7.05 18.29 -0.52
CA GLY A 45 -6.04 17.54 -1.27
C GLY A 45 -4.96 16.93 -0.35
N LEU A 46 -4.57 15.68 -0.63
CA LEU A 46 -3.54 14.95 0.12
C LEU A 46 -2.53 14.32 -0.84
N ASN A 47 -1.25 14.58 -0.62
CA ASN A 47 -0.15 13.92 -1.31
C ASN A 47 0.31 12.68 -0.54
N LEU A 48 0.51 11.58 -1.25
CA LEU A 48 0.95 10.30 -0.71
C LEU A 48 2.06 9.72 -1.59
N TRP A 49 3.01 9.03 -0.98
CA TRP A 49 3.99 8.19 -1.66
C TRP A 49 3.72 6.73 -1.30
N ILE A 50 3.36 5.91 -2.29
CA ILE A 50 2.91 4.53 -2.09
C ILE A 50 3.86 3.60 -2.82
N VAL A 51 4.34 2.58 -2.11
CA VAL A 51 5.29 1.61 -2.62
C VAL A 51 4.82 0.19 -2.30
N ALA A 52 4.79 -0.68 -3.30
CA ALA A 52 4.40 -2.09 -3.17
C ALA A 52 5.13 -2.94 -4.22
N ASP A 53 5.31 -4.23 -3.94
CA ASP A 53 5.83 -5.19 -4.92
C ASP A 53 4.75 -5.50 -5.95
N ASN A 54 4.92 -4.99 -7.17
CA ASN A 54 3.97 -5.18 -8.25
C ASN A 54 4.04 -6.57 -8.90
N VAL A 55 5.12 -7.34 -8.70
CA VAL A 55 5.29 -8.70 -9.23
C VAL A 55 4.55 -9.73 -8.36
N ARG A 56 4.64 -9.59 -7.03
CA ARG A 56 3.94 -10.46 -6.07
C ARG A 56 2.47 -10.05 -5.88
N LYS A 57 2.15 -8.78 -6.10
CA LYS A 57 0.78 -8.25 -6.20
C LYS A 57 0.24 -8.34 -7.64
N ARG A 58 0.76 -9.26 -8.47
CA ARG A 58 0.19 -9.55 -9.80
C ARG A 58 -1.17 -10.25 -9.69
N ALA A 59 -1.93 -10.13 -10.78
CA ALA A 59 -3.27 -10.64 -11.04
C ALA A 59 -3.62 -11.97 -10.36
N ALA A 60 -2.70 -12.95 -10.34
CA ALA A 60 -2.95 -14.26 -9.74
C ALA A 60 -3.44 -14.19 -8.28
N LYS A 61 -2.87 -13.32 -7.44
CA LYS A 61 -3.29 -13.23 -6.04
C LYS A 61 -4.64 -12.54 -5.87
N ASN A 62 -4.92 -11.50 -6.67
CA ASN A 62 -6.24 -10.86 -6.69
C ASN A 62 -7.32 -11.84 -7.18
N THR A 63 -7.00 -12.67 -8.18
CA THR A 63 -7.90 -13.69 -8.71
C THR A 63 -8.22 -14.74 -7.64
N VAL A 64 -7.20 -15.26 -6.94
CA VAL A 64 -7.41 -16.22 -5.82
C VAL A 64 -8.22 -15.59 -4.70
N GLN A 65 -7.89 -14.36 -4.26
CA GLN A 65 -8.65 -13.67 -3.21
C GLN A 65 -10.12 -13.39 -3.62
N THR A 66 -10.36 -13.08 -4.90
CA THR A 66 -11.72 -12.89 -5.42
C THR A 66 -12.48 -14.21 -5.45
N ALA A 67 -11.84 -15.31 -5.86
CA ALA A 67 -12.44 -16.64 -5.85
C ALA A 67 -12.75 -17.14 -4.43
N GLU A 68 -11.84 -16.94 -3.47
CA GLU A 68 -12.06 -17.24 -2.05
C GLU A 68 -13.23 -16.43 -1.47
N ALA A 69 -13.31 -15.13 -1.78
CA ALA A 69 -14.41 -14.28 -1.33
C ALA A 69 -15.76 -14.69 -1.94
N LEU A 70 -15.78 -15.16 -3.19
CA LEU A 70 -16.98 -15.70 -3.83
C LEU A 70 -17.39 -17.04 -3.20
N ALA A 71 -16.45 -17.94 -2.93
CA ALA A 71 -16.72 -19.23 -2.31
C ALA A 71 -17.22 -19.11 -0.84
N GLN A 72 -16.88 -18.02 -0.15
CA GLN A 72 -17.34 -17.75 1.22
C GLN A 72 -18.72 -17.06 1.29
N ARG A 73 -19.29 -16.63 0.15
CA ARG A 73 -20.66 -16.10 0.13
C ARG A 73 -21.64 -17.27 0.02
N PRO A 74 -22.57 -17.44 0.96
CA PRO A 74 -23.65 -18.40 0.78
C PRO A 74 -24.55 -17.93 -0.38
N ILE A 75 -25.06 -18.91 -1.13
CA ILE A 75 -26.05 -18.72 -2.21
C ILE A 75 -27.38 -18.29 -1.60
#